data_AF-A0AAW2MFQ9-F1
#
_entry.id   AF-A0AAW2MFQ9-F1
#
_cell.length_a   1.000
_cell.length_b   1.000
_cell.length_c   1.000
_cell.angle_alpha   90.00
_cell.angle_beta   90.00
_cell.angle_gamma   90.00
#
_symmetry.space_group_name_H-M   'P 1'
#
loop_
_entity.id
_entity.type
_entity.pdbx_description
1 polymer ?
#
loop_
_entity_poly.entity_id
_entity_poly.type
_entity_poly.pdbx_seq_one_letter_code
_entity_poly.pdbx_strand_id
1 'polypeptide(L)' 'MDQHLADLAETFDILRQYHMKLNPAKCTFGVRSGKFLRYMVTDKGIEANLEKIQAI' A
#
# COMPACT_ATOMS: atom_id res chain seq x y z
N MET A 1 5.82 14.58 3.23
CA MET A 1 6.17 13.46 4.13
C MET A 1 5.30 13.52 5.38
N ASP A 2 5.07 14.71 5.91
CA ASP A 2 4.24 14.92 7.11
C ASP A 2 2.78 14.48 6.95
N GLN A 3 2.17 14.74 5.79
CA GLN A 3 0.80 14.25 5.53
C GLN A 3 0.70 12.72 5.54
N HIS A 4 1.68 12.01 4.94
CA HIS A 4 1.67 10.55 4.92
C HIS A 4 1.73 9.96 6.33
N LEU A 5 2.54 10.56 7.22
CA LEU A 5 2.62 10.15 8.63
C LEU A 5 1.31 10.41 9.38
N ALA A 6 0.62 11.53 9.08
CA ALA A 6 -0.69 11.82 9.63
C ALA A 6 -1.75 10.79 9.19
N ASP A 7 -1.80 10.47 7.89
CA ASP A 7 -2.73 9.48 7.33
C ASP A 7 -2.50 8.08 7.91
N LEU A 8 -1.22 7.71 8.10
CA LEU A 8 -0.84 6.46 8.77
C LEU A 8 -1.29 6.43 10.24
N ALA A 9 -1.11 7.53 10.97
CA ALA A 9 -1.53 7.63 12.36
C ALA A 9 -3.06 7.42 12.49
N GLU A 10 -3.84 8.14 11.68
CA GLU A 10 -5.31 8.00 11.63
C GLU A 10 -5.73 6.55 11.28
N THR A 11 -5.10 5.96 10.25
CA THR A 11 -5.37 4.58 9.85
C THR A 11 -5.12 3.60 11.00
N PHE A 12 -4.01 3.76 11.72
CA PHE A 12 -3.70 2.89 12.86
C PHE A 12 -4.63 3.12 14.06
N ASP A 13 -5.12 4.34 14.28
CA ASP A 13 -6.13 4.62 15.30
C ASP A 13 -7.44 3.88 15.01
N ILE A 14 -7.90 3.92 13.75
CA ILE A 14 -9.09 3.17 13.31
C ILE A 14 -8.89 1.67 13.52
N LEU A 15 -7.75 1.11 13.08
CA LEU A 15 -7.45 -0.31 13.27
C LEU A 15 -7.47 -0.71 14.74
N ARG A 16 -6.89 0.12 15.63
CA ARG A 16 -6.93 -0.10 17.08
C ARG A 16 -8.34 -0.04 17.64
N GLN A 17 -9.14 0.95 17.23
CA GLN A 17 -10.52 1.12 17.67
C GLN A 17 -11.38 -0.12 17.39
N TYR A 18 -11.17 -0.75 16.24
CA TYR A 18 -11.90 -1.96 15.83
C TYR A 18 -11.16 -3.26 16.17
N HIS A 19 -10.10 -3.21 16.99
CA HIS A 19 -9.28 -4.36 17.38
C HIS A 19 -8.71 -5.18 16.20
N MET A 20 -8.52 -4.53 15.04
CA MET A 20 -7.94 -5.14 13.86
C MET A 20 -6.41 -5.16 13.97
N LYS A 21 -5.80 -6.28 13.58
CA LYS A 21 -4.34 -6.44 13.54
C LYS A 21 -3.88 -6.62 12.11
N LEU A 22 -2.89 -5.82 11.71
CA LEU A 22 -2.17 -6.03 10.47
C LEU A 22 -1.17 -7.19 10.62
N ASN A 23 -0.85 -7.84 9.51
CA ASN A 23 0.23 -8.82 9.45
C ASN A 23 1.51 -8.11 9.01
N PRO A 24 2.52 -7.91 9.90
CA PRO A 24 3.72 -7.17 9.55
C PRO A 24 4.49 -7.78 8.37
N ALA A 25 4.45 -9.10 8.18
CA ALA A 25 5.12 -9.77 7.07
C ALA A 25 4.47 -9.51 5.71
N LYS A 26 3.25 -8.97 5.68
CA LYS A 26 2.50 -8.65 4.45
C LYS A 26 2.28 -7.15 4.26
N CYS A 27 2.70 -6.32 5.20
CA CYS A 27 2.53 -4.88 5.12
C CYS A 27 3.76 -4.22 4.53
N THR A 28 3.54 -3.17 3.75
CA THR A 28 4.61 -2.37 3.13
C THR A 28 4.23 -0.91 3.31
N PHE A 29 5.16 -0.10 3.82
CA PHE A 29 4.96 1.31 4.12
C PHE A 29 6.16 2.13 3.64
N GLY A 30 5.94 3.42 3.33
CA GLY A 30 7.03 4.34 2.99
C GLY A 30 7.78 4.03 1.68
N VAL A 31 7.20 3.24 0.78
CA VAL A 31 7.79 2.94 -0.54
C VAL A 31 7.33 3.96 -1.59
N ARG A 32 8.19 4.29 -2.56
CA ARG A 32 7.85 5.15 -3.71
C ARG A 32 7.00 4.46 -4.78
N SER A 33 7.02 3.14 -4.78
CA SER A 33 6.20 2.32 -5.67
C SER A 33 5.90 0.97 -5.02
N GLY A 34 4.73 0.40 -5.30
CA GLY A 34 4.33 -0.87 -4.72
C GLY A 34 3.25 -1.57 -5.54
N LYS A 35 3.13 -2.88 -5.35
CA LYS A 35 2.10 -3.69 -5.99
C LYS A 35 0.82 -3.65 -5.15
N PHE A 36 -0.28 -3.22 -5.74
CA PHE A 36 -1.59 -3.18 -5.09
C PHE A 36 -2.66 -3.74 -6.03
N LEU A 37 -3.44 -4.71 -5.55
CA LEU A 37 -4.50 -5.38 -6.34
C LEU A 37 -4.06 -5.85 -7.74
N ARG A 38 -2.81 -6.32 -7.86
CA ARG A 38 -2.17 -6.74 -9.12
C ARG A 38 -1.83 -5.60 -10.10
N TYR A 39 -1.90 -4.35 -9.66
CA TYR A 39 -1.38 -3.18 -10.37
C TYR A 39 -0.11 -2.67 -9.72
N MET A 40 0.71 -1.97 -10.49
CA MET A 40 1.83 -1.21 -9.95
C MET A 40 1.34 0.20 -9.64
N VAL A 41 1.56 0.66 -8.42
CA VAL A 41 1.27 2.04 -8.02
C VAL A 41 2.61 2.75 -7.90
N THR A 42 2.76 3.87 -8.59
CA THR A 42 3.97 4.71 -8.58
C THR A 42 3.57 6.15 -8.30
N ASP A 43 4.56 7.02 -8.05
CA ASP A 43 4.34 8.47 -7.93
C ASP A 43 3.66 9.09 -9.17
N LYS A 44 3.70 8.40 -10.33
CA LYS A 44 3.08 8.84 -11.59
C LYS A 44 1.65 8.34 -11.78
N GLY A 45 1.17 7.42 -10.93
CA GLY A 45 -0.17 6.86 -10.99
C GLY A 45 -0.20 5.32 -10.98
N ILE A 46 -1.28 4.76 -11.53
CA ILE A 46 -1.48 3.31 -11.62
C ILE A 46 -0.94 2.83 -12.98
N GLU A 47 0.03 1.93 -12.93
CA GLU A 47 0.66 1.29 -14.07
C GLU A 47 0.23 -0.17 -14.18
N ALA A 48 0.15 -0.67 -15.42
CA ALA A 48 -0.11 -2.07 -15.68
C ALA A 48 1.01 -2.93 -15.09
N ASN A 49 0.66 -4.01 -14.41
CA ASN A 49 1.66 -4.97 -13.94
C ASN A 49 2.20 -5.77 -15.12
N LEU A 50 3.45 -5.51 -15.50
CA LEU A 50 4.16 -6.16 -16.60
C LEU A 50 4.21 -7.69 -16.47
N GLU A 51 4.12 -8.25 -15.25
CA GLU A 51 4.06 -9.70 -15.01
C GLU A 51 2.83 -10.37 -15.68
N LYS A 52 1.76 -9.62 -15.97
CA LYS A 52 0.57 -10.13 -16.66
C LYS A 52 0.60 -9.93 -18.17
N ILE A 53 1.42 -9.02 -18.68
CA ILE A 53 1.54 -8.76 -20.12
C ILE A 53 2.31 -9.90 -20.81
N GLN A 54 3.05 -10.70 -20.03
CA GLN A 54 3.68 -11.96 -20.47
C GLN A 54 2.83 -13.21 -20.13
N ALA A 55 1.50 -13.09 -20.11
CA ALA A 55 0.66 -14.28 -20.20
C ALA A 55 0.59 -14.69 -21.68
N ILE A 56 1.30 -15.78 -22.01
CA ILE A 56 1.37 -16.42 -23.35
C ILE A 56 -0.03 -16.69 -23.90
#